data_AF-A0A7I8CI08-F1
#
_entry.id   AF-A0A7I8CI08-F1
#
_cell.length_a   1.000
_cell.length_b   1.000
_cell.length_c   1.000
_cell.angle_alpha   90.00
_cell.angle_beta   90.00
_cell.angle_gamma   90.00
#
_symmetry.space_group_name_H-M   'P 1'
#
loop_
_entity.id
_entity.type
_entity.pdbx_description
1 polymer ?
#
loop_
_entity_poly.entity_id
_entity_poly.type
_entity_poly.pdbx_seq_one_letter_code
_entity_poly.pdbx_strand_id
1 'polypeptide(L)'
;MSDTLVTEAEAAHDHALRNWTFDGHARMGVGSDEHKQMFCRMLLETHNPYKPAVINWPQLPPDALKRITSLPIWDIAVQTEGRASIRVSTYAAQVQDPLIREAIAMDAAEEARHKHVLSRLVAAYGIELAPEPYYPAPRDAEWAWMFTGYSECIDSFFAFGMFRSAQLSGYFPEELIETFEPVIQEEARHILFFVNWVAWYRRTMPWWRRPWHSLRVGAIWIKLIWDRVAIAKGIDSDGVAHDSNFLPANSSTIGQALSTRQLIELCLQENDQRMAGYDKRLVRPTPVPALARLALRLMRK
;
A
#
# COMPACT_ATOMS: atom_id res chain seq x y z
N MET A 1 8.44 6.02 -35.57
CA MET A 1 9.67 6.25 -34.79
C MET A 1 9.38 6.95 -33.47
N SER A 2 8.51 7.97 -33.42
CA SER A 2 8.10 8.60 -32.15
C SER A 2 7.30 7.65 -31.24
N ASP A 3 6.29 6.94 -31.75
CA ASP A 3 5.45 6.05 -30.93
C ASP A 3 6.24 4.87 -30.34
N THR A 4 7.18 4.30 -31.11
CA THR A 4 8.05 3.20 -30.64
C THR A 4 8.95 3.62 -29.47
N LEU A 5 9.48 4.85 -29.51
CA LEU A 5 10.33 5.39 -28.44
C LEU A 5 9.52 5.70 -27.17
N VAL A 6 8.26 6.13 -27.31
CA VAL A 6 7.33 6.33 -26.18
C VAL A 6 7.02 4.99 -25.51
N THR A 7 6.71 3.95 -26.30
CA THR A 7 6.44 2.61 -25.76
C THR A 7 7.64 1.95 -25.08
N GLU A 8 8.86 2.19 -25.59
CA GLU A 8 10.09 1.67 -24.98
C GLU A 8 10.41 2.38 -23.65
N ALA A 9 10.20 3.70 -23.57
CA ALA A 9 10.38 4.46 -22.35
C ALA A 9 9.35 4.06 -21.28
N GLU A 10 8.08 3.89 -21.66
CA GLU A 10 7.02 3.40 -20.77
C GLU A 10 7.33 2.01 -20.24
N ALA A 11 7.75 1.08 -21.10
CA ALA A 11 8.17 -0.26 -20.69
C ALA A 11 9.40 -0.25 -19.77
N ALA A 12 10.35 0.66 -19.99
CA ALA A 12 11.52 0.80 -19.13
C ALA A 12 11.15 1.35 -17.74
N HIS A 13 10.24 2.33 -17.68
CA HIS A 13 9.70 2.85 -16.41
C HIS A 13 8.89 1.79 -15.66
N ASP A 14 8.07 1.02 -16.38
CA ASP A 14 7.29 -0.09 -15.84
C ASP A 14 8.22 -1.20 -15.27
N HIS A 15 9.28 -1.55 -16.01
CA HIS A 15 10.28 -2.49 -15.54
C HIS A 15 11.03 -1.98 -14.30
N ALA A 16 11.47 -0.71 -14.30
CA ALA A 16 12.18 -0.10 -13.19
C ALA A 16 11.31 0.01 -11.93
N LEU A 17 10.02 0.28 -12.08
CA LEU A 17 9.05 0.29 -10.97
C LEU A 17 9.02 -1.05 -10.22
N ARG A 18 9.19 -2.17 -10.94
CA ARG A 18 9.08 -3.54 -10.40
C ARG A 18 10.41 -4.20 -10.08
N ASN A 19 11.50 -3.74 -10.68
CA ASN A 19 12.80 -4.41 -10.62
C ASN A 19 13.89 -3.43 -10.23
N TRP A 20 14.58 -3.74 -9.14
CA TRP A 20 15.68 -2.91 -8.65
C TRP A 20 16.68 -3.69 -7.82
N THR A 21 17.94 -3.45 -8.09
CA THR A 21 19.07 -4.05 -7.36
C THR A 21 20.03 -2.96 -6.93
N PHE A 22 20.64 -3.13 -5.76
CA PHE A 22 21.54 -2.12 -5.21
C PHE A 22 22.98 -2.37 -5.67
N ASP A 23 23.58 -1.39 -6.33
CA ASP A 23 25.01 -1.44 -6.66
C ASP A 23 25.85 -1.13 -5.41
N GLY A 24 26.17 -2.19 -4.66
CA GLY A 24 26.85 -2.10 -3.38
C GLY A 24 27.23 -3.47 -2.82
N HIS A 25 27.95 -3.47 -1.69
CA HIS A 25 28.56 -4.67 -1.10
C HIS A 25 27.62 -5.88 -0.98
N ALA A 26 28.09 -7.06 -1.40
CA ALA A 26 27.33 -8.31 -1.38
C ALA A 26 26.76 -8.68 0.02
N ARG A 27 27.40 -8.22 1.10
CA ARG A 27 26.90 -8.35 2.47
C ARG A 27 26.64 -6.96 3.04
N MET A 28 25.47 -6.79 3.65
CA MET A 28 25.05 -5.56 4.31
C MET A 28 24.40 -5.92 5.65
N GLY A 29 24.75 -5.18 6.69
CA GLY A 29 24.16 -5.36 8.02
C GLY A 29 22.84 -4.59 8.12
N VAL A 30 21.74 -5.28 8.37
CA VAL A 30 20.43 -4.65 8.55
C VAL A 30 20.51 -3.55 9.62
N GLY A 31 20.17 -2.34 9.21
CA GLY A 31 20.22 -1.12 10.01
C GLY A 31 21.54 -0.36 9.99
N SER A 32 22.49 -0.72 9.12
CA SER A 32 23.68 0.09 8.83
C SER A 32 23.35 1.32 7.96
N ASP A 33 24.33 2.19 7.71
CA ASP A 33 24.16 3.30 6.76
C ASP A 33 24.03 2.81 5.31
N GLU A 34 24.69 1.71 4.93
CA GLU A 34 24.48 1.07 3.63
C GLU A 34 23.05 0.54 3.50
N HIS A 35 22.48 -0.03 4.58
CA HIS A 35 21.07 -0.42 4.59
C HIS A 35 20.16 0.79 4.32
N LYS A 36 20.45 1.90 5.00
CA LYS A 36 19.73 3.18 4.84
C LYS A 36 19.75 3.66 3.40
N GLN A 37 20.94 3.72 2.80
CA GLN A 37 21.13 4.08 1.40
C GLN A 37 20.30 3.18 0.48
N MET A 38 20.35 1.87 0.74
CA MET A 38 19.69 0.86 -0.07
C MET A 38 18.17 1.03 -0.13
N PHE A 39 17.48 1.09 1.02
CA PHE A 39 16.01 1.17 1.00
C PHE A 39 15.52 2.56 0.56
N CYS A 40 16.28 3.63 0.82
CA CYS A 40 15.92 4.97 0.34
C CYS A 40 16.06 5.06 -1.18
N ARG A 41 17.19 4.59 -1.72
CA ARG A 41 17.43 4.58 -3.17
C ARG A 41 16.46 3.67 -3.90
N MET A 42 16.10 2.53 -3.32
CA MET A 42 15.04 1.67 -3.87
C MET A 42 13.77 2.48 -4.14
N LEU A 43 13.29 3.24 -3.15
CA LEU A 43 12.08 4.05 -3.30
C LEU A 43 12.30 5.21 -4.30
N LEU A 44 13.41 5.93 -4.18
CA LEU A 44 13.69 7.11 -5.02
C LEU A 44 13.94 6.76 -6.50
N GLU A 45 14.70 5.71 -6.77
CA GLU A 45 15.15 5.34 -8.12
C GLU A 45 14.09 4.52 -8.89
N THR A 46 13.14 3.88 -8.20
CA THR A 46 12.04 3.14 -8.85
C THR A 46 10.76 3.98 -9.01
N HIS A 47 10.82 5.28 -8.73
CA HIS A 47 9.67 6.17 -8.84
C HIS A 47 9.17 6.27 -10.28
N ASN A 48 7.86 6.08 -10.48
CA ASN A 48 7.21 6.28 -11.77
C ASN A 48 6.36 7.58 -11.74
N PRO A 49 6.76 8.63 -12.48
CA PRO A 49 6.08 9.93 -12.45
C PRO A 49 4.82 9.97 -13.34
N TYR A 50 4.03 8.89 -13.39
CA TYR A 50 2.81 8.87 -14.18
C TYR A 50 1.80 9.90 -13.66
N LYS A 51 1.00 10.46 -14.58
CA LYS A 51 0.09 11.58 -14.28
C LYS A 51 -1.35 11.09 -14.22
N PRO A 52 -2.04 11.16 -13.07
CA PRO A 52 -3.42 10.67 -13.00
C PRO A 52 -4.38 11.41 -13.94
N ALA A 53 -4.09 12.68 -14.24
CA ALA A 53 -4.90 13.51 -15.13
C ALA A 53 -4.91 13.04 -16.60
N VAL A 54 -3.99 12.17 -17.01
CA VAL A 54 -3.92 11.64 -18.38
C VAL A 54 -4.30 10.16 -18.47
N ILE A 55 -4.73 9.54 -17.36
CA ILE A 55 -5.25 8.17 -17.38
C ILE A 55 -6.50 8.14 -18.27
N ASN A 56 -6.47 7.28 -19.29
CA ASN A 56 -7.62 7.03 -20.14
C ASN A 56 -8.55 6.03 -19.43
N TRP A 57 -9.62 6.53 -18.83
CA TRP A 57 -10.62 5.70 -18.18
C TRP A 57 -11.45 4.94 -19.23
N PRO A 58 -11.43 3.60 -19.26
CA PRO A 58 -12.13 2.83 -20.27
C PRO A 58 -13.65 2.99 -20.15
N GLN A 59 -14.35 2.89 -21.27
CA GLN A 59 -15.81 2.82 -21.26
C GLN A 59 -16.23 1.44 -20.73
N LEU A 60 -16.96 1.41 -19.62
CA LEU A 60 -17.34 0.17 -18.98
C LEU A 60 -18.68 -0.36 -19.54
N PRO A 61 -18.78 -1.69 -19.79
CA PRO A 61 -20.06 -2.33 -20.02
C PRO A 61 -21.07 -2.05 -18.87
N PRO A 62 -22.39 -2.02 -19.13
CA PRO A 62 -23.38 -1.62 -18.13
C PRO A 62 -23.32 -2.43 -16.82
N ASP A 63 -23.00 -3.72 -16.90
CA ASP A 63 -22.86 -4.60 -15.74
C ASP A 63 -21.60 -4.28 -14.93
N ALA A 64 -20.47 -4.00 -15.58
CA ALA A 64 -19.23 -3.59 -14.92
C ALA A 64 -19.36 -2.19 -14.28
N LEU A 65 -20.01 -1.25 -14.99
CA LEU A 65 -20.31 0.08 -14.47
C LEU A 65 -21.22 -0.02 -13.23
N LYS A 66 -22.23 -0.89 -13.25
CA LYS A 66 -23.08 -1.14 -12.07
C LYS A 66 -22.26 -1.70 -10.91
N ARG A 67 -21.35 -2.65 -11.15
CA ARG A 67 -20.49 -3.22 -10.11
C ARG A 67 -19.61 -2.15 -9.46
N ILE A 68 -18.88 -1.36 -10.26
CA ILE A 68 -17.93 -0.37 -9.74
C ILE A 68 -18.64 0.75 -8.96
N THR A 69 -19.78 1.23 -9.47
CA THR A 69 -20.56 2.30 -8.83
C THR A 69 -21.28 1.85 -7.55
N SER A 70 -21.51 0.54 -7.39
CA SER A 70 -22.16 -0.02 -6.20
C SER A 70 -21.18 -0.36 -5.07
N LEU A 71 -19.87 -0.22 -5.26
CA LEU A 71 -18.89 -0.51 -4.21
C LEU A 71 -18.96 0.57 -3.11
N PRO A 72 -19.25 0.21 -1.85
CA PRO A 72 -19.40 1.17 -0.75
C PRO A 72 -18.04 1.56 -0.16
N ILE A 73 -17.04 1.79 -1.02
CA ILE A 73 -15.64 1.94 -0.62
C ILE A 73 -15.05 3.29 -0.99
N TRP A 74 -15.65 4.01 -1.94
CA TRP A 74 -14.97 5.10 -2.63
C TRP A 74 -14.66 6.28 -1.71
N ASP A 75 -15.59 6.64 -0.83
CA ASP A 75 -15.35 7.62 0.22
C ASP A 75 -14.20 7.20 1.13
N ILE A 76 -14.24 5.95 1.58
CA ILE A 76 -13.23 5.40 2.49
C ILE A 76 -11.86 5.39 1.80
N ALA A 77 -11.78 4.96 0.55
CA ALA A 77 -10.53 4.88 -0.19
C ALA A 77 -9.91 6.26 -0.37
N VAL A 78 -10.65 7.23 -0.91
CA VAL A 78 -10.17 8.61 -1.10
C VAL A 78 -9.76 9.25 0.24
N GLN A 79 -10.52 9.00 1.31
CA GLN A 79 -10.21 9.54 2.63
C GLN A 79 -8.99 8.90 3.30
N THR A 80 -8.78 7.60 3.09
CA THR A 80 -7.59 6.88 3.57
C THR A 80 -6.34 7.45 2.92
N GLU A 81 -6.31 7.58 1.59
CA GLU A 81 -5.17 8.18 0.86
C GLU A 81 -4.91 9.64 1.28
N GLY A 82 -5.99 10.42 1.43
CA GLY A 82 -5.91 11.79 1.91
C GLY A 82 -5.32 11.90 3.31
N ARG A 83 -5.67 10.98 4.21
CA ARG A 83 -5.15 10.93 5.57
C ARG A 83 -3.72 10.41 5.61
N ALA A 84 -3.39 9.39 4.83
CA ALA A 84 -2.05 8.81 4.72
C ALA A 84 -1.05 9.88 4.27
N SER A 85 -1.31 10.56 3.15
CA SER A 85 -0.44 11.64 2.65
C SER A 85 -0.12 12.72 3.69
N ILE A 86 -1.09 13.15 4.50
CA ILE A 86 -0.86 14.12 5.58
C ILE A 86 -0.02 13.54 6.72
N ARG A 87 -0.25 12.28 7.11
CA ARG A 87 0.55 11.64 8.17
C ARG A 87 2.00 11.42 7.76
N VAL A 88 2.20 10.91 6.54
CA VAL A 88 3.55 10.65 5.99
C VAL A 88 4.30 11.96 5.82
N SER A 89 3.69 12.98 5.21
CA SER A 89 4.34 14.30 5.04
C SER A 89 4.63 14.99 6.38
N THR A 90 3.75 14.87 7.37
CA THR A 90 3.97 15.43 8.71
C THR A 90 5.17 14.77 9.39
N TYR A 91 5.33 13.45 9.23
CA TYR A 91 6.51 12.76 9.75
C TYR A 91 7.78 13.14 8.98
N ALA A 92 7.73 13.20 7.64
CA ALA A 92 8.85 13.63 6.80
C ALA A 92 9.42 14.98 7.26
N ALA A 93 8.55 15.94 7.59
CA ALA A 93 8.95 17.28 8.04
C ALA A 93 9.75 17.30 9.36
N GLN A 94 9.65 16.24 10.18
CA GLN A 94 10.39 16.13 11.45
C GLN A 94 11.71 15.36 11.31
N VAL A 95 11.92 14.65 10.20
CA VAL A 95 13.10 13.83 9.97
C VAL A 95 14.33 14.71 9.69
N GLN A 96 15.42 14.43 10.41
CA GLN A 96 16.68 15.18 10.31
C GLN A 96 17.62 14.62 9.24
N ASP A 97 17.65 13.31 9.04
CA ASP A 97 18.49 12.69 8.00
C ASP A 97 17.93 13.07 6.62
N PRO A 98 18.72 13.76 5.77
CA PRO A 98 18.20 14.33 4.53
C PRO A 98 17.72 13.27 3.54
N LEU A 99 18.39 12.10 3.49
CA LEU A 99 18.03 11.04 2.56
C LEU A 99 16.73 10.34 3.01
N ILE A 100 16.59 10.06 4.30
CA ILE A 100 15.34 9.51 4.84
C ILE A 100 14.19 10.50 4.61
N ARG A 101 14.41 11.78 4.88
CA ARG A 101 13.39 12.81 4.67
C ARG A 101 12.94 12.89 3.21
N GLU A 102 13.88 12.83 2.28
CA GLU A 102 13.59 12.83 0.84
C GLU A 102 12.76 11.61 0.44
N ALA A 103 13.14 10.42 0.90
CA ALA A 103 12.40 9.18 0.62
C ALA A 103 10.98 9.22 1.20
N ILE A 104 10.80 9.64 2.46
CA ILE A 104 9.46 9.74 3.07
C ILE A 104 8.63 10.86 2.43
N ALA A 105 9.26 11.95 1.97
CA ALA A 105 8.56 12.98 1.22
C ALA A 105 8.07 12.49 -0.15
N MET A 106 8.84 11.61 -0.82
CA MET A 106 8.40 10.95 -2.04
C MET A 106 7.22 10.01 -1.75
N ASP A 107 7.33 9.16 -0.72
CA ASP A 107 6.26 8.28 -0.25
C ASP A 107 4.95 9.09 -0.05
N ALA A 108 4.99 10.18 0.72
CA ALA A 108 3.84 11.07 0.91
C ALA A 108 3.26 11.66 -0.39
N ALA A 109 4.10 11.92 -1.40
CA ALA A 109 3.67 12.43 -2.68
C ALA A 109 3.01 11.35 -3.54
N GLU A 110 3.42 10.09 -3.42
CA GLU A 110 2.78 8.94 -4.05
C GLU A 110 1.40 8.69 -3.43
N GLU A 111 1.28 8.70 -2.11
CA GLU A 111 -0.01 8.66 -1.37
C GLU A 111 -0.98 9.77 -1.83
N ALA A 112 -0.48 11.01 -1.91
CA ALA A 112 -1.29 12.14 -2.39
C ALA A 112 -1.72 11.94 -3.86
N ARG A 113 -0.90 11.26 -4.66
CA ARG A 113 -1.21 10.93 -6.04
C ARG A 113 -2.24 9.80 -6.14
N HIS A 114 -2.19 8.79 -5.26
CA HIS A 114 -3.21 7.73 -5.18
C HIS A 114 -4.59 8.31 -4.92
N LYS A 115 -4.70 9.25 -3.97
CA LYS A 115 -5.92 10.04 -3.76
C LYS A 115 -6.41 10.68 -5.06
N HIS A 116 -5.51 11.29 -5.84
CA HIS A 116 -5.88 11.94 -7.09
C HIS A 116 -6.35 10.92 -8.15
N VAL A 117 -5.70 9.76 -8.26
CA VAL A 117 -6.14 8.65 -9.13
C VAL A 117 -7.56 8.23 -8.77
N LEU A 118 -7.84 7.96 -7.49
CA LEU A 118 -9.17 7.57 -7.03
C LEU A 118 -10.22 8.66 -7.26
N SER A 119 -9.88 9.92 -6.98
CA SER A 119 -10.77 11.06 -7.23
C SER A 119 -11.12 11.22 -8.71
N ARG A 120 -10.20 10.87 -9.61
CA ARG A 120 -10.44 10.87 -11.06
C ARG A 120 -11.29 9.69 -11.50
N LEU A 121 -11.08 8.50 -10.93
CA LEU A 121 -11.93 7.34 -11.19
C LEU A 121 -13.39 7.63 -10.88
N VAL A 122 -13.66 8.13 -9.67
CA VAL A 122 -15.04 8.36 -9.22
C VAL A 122 -15.74 9.41 -10.07
N ALA A 123 -15.02 10.46 -10.46
CA ALA A 123 -15.52 11.47 -11.38
C ALA A 123 -15.79 10.89 -12.78
N ALA A 124 -14.91 10.02 -13.29
CA ALA A 124 -15.05 9.40 -14.61
C ALA A 124 -16.29 8.50 -14.70
N TYR A 125 -16.64 7.80 -13.62
CA TYR A 125 -17.79 6.88 -13.58
C TYR A 125 -19.04 7.45 -12.90
N GLY A 126 -19.05 8.75 -12.56
CA GLY A 126 -20.21 9.41 -11.97
C GLY A 126 -20.56 8.92 -10.56
N ILE A 127 -19.55 8.49 -9.80
CA ILE A 127 -19.70 8.07 -8.41
C ILE A 127 -19.70 9.32 -7.53
N GLU A 128 -20.81 9.57 -6.85
CA GLU A 128 -20.92 10.68 -5.90
C GLU A 128 -20.19 10.33 -4.61
N LEU A 129 -19.24 11.19 -4.22
CA LEU A 129 -18.56 11.10 -2.93
C LEU A 129 -19.26 11.95 -1.88
N ALA A 130 -19.20 11.49 -0.63
CA ALA A 130 -19.46 12.33 0.53
C ALA A 130 -18.47 13.51 0.58
N PRO A 131 -18.86 14.64 1.19
CA PRO A 131 -17.96 15.77 1.37
C PRO A 131 -16.65 15.35 2.04
N GLU A 132 -15.53 15.73 1.42
CA GLU A 132 -14.23 15.34 1.92
C GLU A 132 -13.93 16.01 3.28
N PRO A 133 -13.54 15.24 4.31
CA PRO A 133 -13.20 15.79 5.61
C PRO A 133 -11.86 16.54 5.56
N TYR A 134 -11.68 17.46 6.51
CA TYR A 134 -10.37 18.06 6.74
C TYR A 134 -9.40 17.05 7.38
N TYR A 135 -8.17 16.97 6.87
CA TYR A 135 -7.11 16.12 7.41
C TYR A 135 -6.10 16.97 8.20
N PRO A 136 -6.31 17.17 9.51
CA PRO A 136 -5.33 17.89 10.33
C PRO A 136 -4.04 17.09 10.48
N ALA A 137 -2.91 17.80 10.60
CA ALA A 137 -1.63 17.18 10.94
C ALA A 137 -1.74 16.40 12.27
N PRO A 138 -1.22 15.16 12.35
CA PRO A 138 -1.26 14.38 13.58
C PRO A 138 -0.45 15.05 14.70
N ARG A 139 -0.94 14.92 15.94
CA ARG A 139 -0.20 15.39 17.13
C ARG A 139 1.10 14.63 17.36
N ASP A 140 1.09 13.33 17.08
CA ASP A 140 2.25 12.44 17.18
C ASP A 140 2.56 11.89 15.79
N ALA A 141 3.50 12.54 15.11
CA ALA A 141 3.84 12.25 13.72
C ALA A 141 4.47 10.85 13.57
N GLU A 142 5.36 10.46 14.49
CA GLU A 142 6.01 9.15 14.46
C GLU A 142 5.00 8.03 14.71
N TRP A 143 4.07 8.21 15.65
CA TRP A 143 2.98 7.25 15.85
C TRP A 143 2.13 7.11 14.59
N ALA A 144 1.74 8.23 13.99
CA ALA A 144 0.89 8.23 12.82
C ALA A 144 1.57 7.58 11.60
N TRP A 145 2.86 7.86 11.37
CA TRP A 145 3.68 7.19 10.35
C TRP A 145 3.76 5.68 10.58
N MET A 146 4.09 5.24 11.80
CA MET A 146 4.14 3.81 12.10
C MET A 146 2.77 3.14 11.96
N PHE A 147 1.70 3.80 12.40
CA PHE A 147 0.34 3.28 12.28
C PHE A 147 -0.07 3.10 10.81
N THR A 148 0.19 4.11 9.97
CA THR A 148 -0.05 4.06 8.53
C THR A 148 0.73 2.93 7.87
N GLY A 149 2.06 2.87 8.01
CA GLY A 149 2.86 1.82 7.36
C GLY A 149 2.57 0.39 7.85
N TYR A 150 2.20 0.21 9.13
CA TYR A 150 1.72 -1.10 9.60
C TYR A 150 0.32 -1.45 9.09
N SER A 151 -0.56 -0.46 8.86
CA SER A 151 -1.86 -0.70 8.23
C SER A 151 -1.68 -1.11 6.77
N GLU A 152 -0.87 -0.38 6.00
CA GLU A 152 -0.53 -0.71 4.61
C GLU A 152 0.04 -2.12 4.49
N CYS A 153 0.93 -2.54 5.40
CA CYS A 153 1.41 -3.93 5.41
C CYS A 153 0.28 -4.98 5.48
N ILE A 154 -0.85 -4.67 6.10
CA ILE A 154 -2.05 -5.52 6.14
C ILE A 154 -2.88 -5.28 4.87
N ASP A 155 -3.14 -4.02 4.54
CA ASP A 155 -4.02 -3.61 3.46
C ASP A 155 -3.49 -4.03 2.09
N SER A 156 -2.22 -3.74 1.77
CA SER A 156 -1.59 -4.15 0.53
C SER A 156 -1.55 -5.69 0.41
N PHE A 157 -1.26 -6.45 1.48
CA PHE A 157 -1.25 -7.93 1.44
C PHE A 157 -2.57 -8.52 0.94
N PHE A 158 -3.71 -8.03 1.44
CA PHE A 158 -5.01 -8.51 1.01
C PHE A 158 -5.45 -7.87 -0.32
N ALA A 159 -5.11 -6.59 -0.55
CA ALA A 159 -5.40 -5.90 -1.80
C ALA A 159 -4.76 -6.61 -3.00
N PHE A 160 -3.51 -7.06 -2.88
CA PHE A 160 -2.80 -7.83 -3.92
C PHE A 160 -3.58 -9.06 -4.37
N GLY A 161 -4.05 -9.88 -3.42
CA GLY A 161 -4.84 -11.07 -3.74
C GLY A 161 -6.24 -10.75 -4.26
N MET A 162 -6.92 -9.75 -3.70
CA MET A 162 -8.25 -9.34 -4.19
C MET A 162 -8.18 -8.78 -5.61
N PHE A 163 -7.16 -7.98 -5.90
CA PHE A 163 -6.94 -7.40 -7.22
C PHE A 163 -6.66 -8.48 -8.26
N ARG A 164 -5.78 -9.45 -7.92
CA ARG A 164 -5.55 -10.59 -8.81
C ARG A 164 -6.79 -11.47 -8.98
N SER A 165 -7.58 -11.66 -7.93
CA SER A 165 -8.86 -12.38 -8.02
C SER A 165 -9.82 -11.68 -8.99
N ALA A 166 -9.90 -10.34 -8.93
CA ALA A 166 -10.72 -9.54 -9.85
C ALA A 166 -10.28 -9.70 -11.31
N GLN A 167 -8.95 -9.71 -11.56
CA GLN A 167 -8.37 -9.99 -12.88
C GLN A 167 -8.76 -11.38 -13.39
N LEU A 168 -8.49 -12.42 -12.61
CA LEU A 168 -8.70 -13.80 -13.03
C LEU A 168 -10.18 -14.16 -13.25
N SER A 169 -11.09 -13.51 -12.53
CA SER A 169 -12.53 -13.72 -12.66
C SER A 169 -13.18 -12.90 -13.76
N GLY A 170 -12.48 -11.91 -14.34
CA GLY A 170 -13.09 -10.94 -15.25
C GLY A 170 -14.14 -10.07 -14.56
N TYR A 171 -14.06 -9.89 -13.24
CA TYR A 171 -15.02 -9.12 -12.47
C TYR A 171 -15.07 -7.66 -12.94
N PHE A 172 -13.92 -7.12 -13.32
CA PHE A 172 -13.78 -5.86 -14.03
C PHE A 172 -13.02 -6.08 -15.35
N PRO A 173 -13.25 -5.24 -16.39
CA PRO A 173 -12.47 -5.28 -17.61
C PRO A 173 -10.98 -5.12 -17.32
N GLU A 174 -10.14 -5.84 -18.07
CA GLU A 174 -8.67 -5.81 -17.92
C GLU A 174 -8.14 -4.38 -18.05
N GLU A 175 -8.62 -3.62 -19.03
CA GLU A 175 -8.25 -2.21 -19.25
C GLU A 175 -8.46 -1.34 -17.99
N LEU A 176 -9.52 -1.57 -17.22
CA LEU A 176 -9.77 -0.83 -15.98
C LEU A 176 -8.76 -1.23 -14.91
N ILE A 177 -8.52 -2.51 -14.77
CA ILE A 177 -7.59 -3.05 -13.79
C ILE A 177 -6.17 -2.54 -14.09
N GLU A 178 -5.72 -2.58 -15.35
CA GLU A 178 -4.38 -2.13 -15.73
C GLU A 178 -4.09 -0.68 -15.33
N THR A 179 -5.11 0.19 -15.31
CA THR A 179 -4.94 1.58 -14.82
C THR A 179 -4.50 1.68 -13.36
N PHE A 180 -4.78 0.66 -12.55
CA PHE A 180 -4.43 0.59 -11.13
C PHE A 180 -3.12 -0.13 -10.85
N GLU A 181 -2.57 -0.90 -11.81
CA GLU A 181 -1.36 -1.69 -11.54
C GLU A 181 -0.18 -0.82 -11.05
N PRO A 182 0.06 0.40 -11.55
CA PRO A 182 1.08 1.28 -10.99
C PRO A 182 0.83 1.66 -9.53
N VAL A 183 -0.43 1.91 -9.13
CA VAL A 183 -0.81 2.19 -7.73
C VAL A 183 -0.49 0.96 -6.86
N ILE A 184 -0.94 -0.22 -7.28
CA ILE A 184 -0.73 -1.46 -6.51
C ILE A 184 0.77 -1.81 -6.38
N GLN A 185 1.58 -1.49 -7.39
CA GLN A 185 3.02 -1.69 -7.29
C GLN A 185 3.72 -0.64 -6.40
N GLU A 186 3.20 0.58 -6.33
CA GLU A 186 3.68 1.61 -5.40
C GLU A 186 3.42 1.22 -3.95
N GLU A 187 2.25 0.68 -3.64
CA GLU A 187 1.93 0.08 -2.34
C GLU A 187 2.96 -0.98 -1.92
N ALA A 188 3.40 -1.81 -2.87
CA ALA A 188 4.45 -2.81 -2.61
C ALA A 188 5.80 -2.16 -2.27
N ARG A 189 6.12 -1.01 -2.86
CA ARG A 189 7.33 -0.23 -2.55
C ARG A 189 7.21 0.44 -1.19
N HIS A 190 6.06 1.00 -0.84
CA HIS A 190 5.82 1.68 0.44
C HIS A 190 6.00 0.72 1.61
N ILE A 191 5.34 -0.44 1.58
CA ILE A 191 5.50 -1.45 2.65
C ILE A 191 6.93 -2.00 2.70
N LEU A 192 7.62 -2.12 1.56
CA LEU A 192 9.01 -2.55 1.51
C LEU A 192 9.93 -1.49 2.12
N PHE A 193 9.76 -0.23 1.75
CA PHE A 193 10.48 0.91 2.32
C PHE A 193 10.23 0.98 3.84
N PHE A 194 8.97 0.93 4.27
CA PHE A 194 8.56 1.04 5.66
C PHE A 194 9.21 -0.03 6.55
N VAL A 195 9.16 -1.31 6.19
CA VAL A 195 9.75 -2.37 7.05
C VAL A 195 11.28 -2.26 7.15
N ASN A 196 11.94 -1.80 6.10
CA ASN A 196 13.38 -1.53 6.13
C ASN A 196 13.70 -0.28 6.96
N TRP A 197 12.87 0.75 6.87
CA TRP A 197 12.91 1.92 7.73
C TRP A 197 12.75 1.52 9.20
N VAL A 198 11.76 0.69 9.57
CA VAL A 198 11.57 0.20 10.95
C VAL A 198 12.82 -0.51 11.47
N ALA A 199 13.41 -1.38 10.64
CA ALA A 199 14.60 -2.14 11.00
C ALA A 199 15.81 -1.20 11.24
N TRP A 200 16.00 -0.20 10.38
CA TRP A 200 17.02 0.83 10.55
C TRP A 200 16.76 1.72 11.76
N TYR A 201 15.54 2.24 11.90
CA TYR A 201 15.11 3.16 12.96
C TYR A 201 15.30 2.54 14.35
N ARG A 202 14.91 1.28 14.53
CA ARG A 202 15.13 0.54 15.78
C ARG A 202 16.63 0.35 16.07
N ARG A 203 17.46 0.18 15.04
CA ARG A 203 18.90 -0.09 15.19
C ARG A 203 19.69 1.17 15.53
N THR A 204 19.34 2.30 14.92
CA THR A 204 19.97 3.61 15.15
C THR A 204 19.49 4.29 16.43
N MET A 205 18.29 3.94 16.92
CA MET A 205 17.77 4.40 18.19
C MET A 205 18.62 3.93 19.39
N PRO A 206 18.83 4.78 20.42
CA PRO A 206 19.49 4.39 21.66
C PRO A 206 18.83 3.14 22.27
N TRP A 207 19.66 2.21 22.75
CA TRP A 207 19.19 0.89 23.19
C TRP A 207 18.11 0.95 24.28
N TRP A 208 18.15 1.97 25.15
CA TRP A 208 17.19 2.18 26.23
C TRP A 208 15.81 2.67 25.76
N ARG A 209 15.69 3.25 24.55
CA ARG A 209 14.40 3.62 23.94
C ARG A 209 13.72 2.44 23.24
N ARG A 210 14.47 1.38 22.92
CA ARG A 210 13.95 0.21 22.18
C ARG A 210 12.80 -0.52 22.89
N PRO A 211 12.80 -0.70 24.23
CA PRO A 211 11.64 -1.26 24.93
C PRO A 211 10.39 -0.39 24.75
N TRP A 212 10.51 0.94 24.85
CA TRP A 212 9.40 1.86 24.63
C TRP A 212 8.89 1.79 23.18
N HIS A 213 9.79 1.79 22.20
CA HIS A 213 9.41 1.58 20.80
C HIS A 213 8.66 0.25 20.60
N SER A 214 9.13 -0.85 21.21
CA SER A 214 8.41 -2.13 21.17
C SER A 214 6.99 -2.03 21.75
N LEU A 215 6.79 -1.29 22.85
CA LEU A 215 5.45 -1.06 23.41
C LEU A 215 4.58 -0.24 22.47
N ARG A 216 5.12 0.81 21.83
CA ARG A 216 4.38 1.59 20.82
C ARG A 216 3.93 0.71 19.64
N VAL A 217 4.83 -0.09 19.09
CA VAL A 217 4.52 -1.07 18.04
C VAL A 217 3.42 -2.03 18.50
N GLY A 218 3.51 -2.57 19.72
CA GLY A 218 2.48 -3.44 20.29
C GLY A 218 1.12 -2.76 20.40
N ALA A 219 1.09 -1.51 20.87
CA ALA A 219 -0.14 -0.72 20.97
C ALA A 219 -0.74 -0.39 19.58
N ILE A 220 0.09 -0.15 18.56
CA ILE A 220 -0.36 -0.01 17.16
C ILE A 220 -1.04 -1.30 16.69
N TRP A 221 -0.42 -2.46 16.88
CA TRP A 221 -1.02 -3.75 16.49
C TRP A 221 -2.34 -4.02 17.21
N ILE A 222 -2.42 -3.75 18.51
CA ILE A 222 -3.66 -3.88 19.28
C ILE A 222 -4.74 -2.98 18.67
N LYS A 223 -4.41 -1.72 18.35
CA LYS A 223 -5.35 -0.79 17.72
C LYS A 223 -5.78 -1.27 16.33
N LEU A 224 -4.85 -1.69 15.46
CA LEU A 224 -5.16 -2.18 14.12
C LEU A 224 -6.09 -3.40 14.13
N ILE A 225 -5.89 -4.31 15.09
CA ILE A 225 -6.77 -5.48 15.28
C ILE A 225 -8.12 -5.04 15.82
N TRP A 226 -8.14 -4.15 16.82
CA TRP A 226 -9.38 -3.63 17.40
C TRP A 226 -10.26 -2.96 16.35
N ASP A 227 -9.70 -2.03 15.56
CA ASP A 227 -10.42 -1.30 14.54
C ASP A 227 -11.03 -2.28 13.51
N ARG A 228 -10.26 -3.27 13.02
CA ARG A 228 -10.75 -4.31 12.10
C ARG A 228 -11.85 -5.18 12.69
N VAL A 229 -11.76 -5.55 13.98
CA VAL A 229 -12.80 -6.32 14.67
C VAL A 229 -14.07 -5.49 14.90
N ALA A 230 -13.94 -4.20 15.23
CA ALA A 230 -15.07 -3.30 15.43
C ALA A 230 -15.88 -3.14 14.14
N ILE A 231 -15.21 -2.96 13.00
CA ILE A 231 -15.83 -2.89 11.67
C ILE A 231 -16.54 -4.20 11.34
N ALA A 232 -15.88 -5.35 11.51
CA ALA A 232 -16.47 -6.66 11.24
C ALA A 232 -17.71 -6.95 12.10
N LYS A 233 -17.82 -6.33 13.28
CA LYS A 233 -18.97 -6.44 14.18
C LYS A 233 -20.03 -5.35 13.96
N GLY A 234 -19.83 -4.43 13.02
CA GLY A 234 -20.73 -3.29 12.78
C GLY A 234 -20.84 -2.31 13.96
N ILE A 235 -19.84 -2.32 14.86
CA ILE A 235 -19.81 -1.45 16.05
C ILE A 235 -19.39 -0.03 15.66
N ASP A 236 -18.63 0.09 14.58
CA ASP A 236 -18.24 1.37 14.01
C ASP A 236 -19.36 1.90 13.09
N SER A 237 -20.33 2.57 13.71
CA SER A 237 -21.54 3.11 13.07
C SER A 237 -21.47 4.61 12.81
N ASP A 238 -20.34 5.26 13.14
CA ASP A 238 -20.18 6.72 13.07
C ASP A 238 -19.78 7.23 11.66
N GLY A 239 -19.65 6.34 10.66
CA GLY A 239 -19.37 6.74 9.28
C GLY A 239 -18.01 7.40 9.07
N VAL A 240 -17.10 7.34 10.05
CA VAL A 240 -15.74 7.87 9.95
C VAL A 240 -14.86 6.85 9.22
N ALA A 241 -14.30 7.23 8.08
CA ALA A 241 -13.34 6.39 7.37
C ALA A 241 -12.06 6.21 8.20
N HIS A 242 -11.80 4.98 8.63
CA HIS A 242 -10.54 4.53 9.19
C HIS A 242 -9.77 3.73 8.12
N ASP A 243 -8.44 3.79 8.15
CA ASP A 243 -7.57 3.09 7.18
C ASP A 243 -7.88 1.57 7.16
N SER A 244 -8.26 1.00 8.31
CA SER A 244 -8.72 -0.39 8.45
C SER A 244 -10.03 -0.75 7.74
N ASN A 245 -10.80 0.23 7.24
CA ASN A 245 -12.11 0.02 6.60
C ASN A 245 -11.98 -0.47 5.16
N PHE A 246 -10.81 -0.32 4.52
CA PHE A 246 -10.62 -0.63 3.11
C PHE A 246 -10.80 -2.13 2.80
N LEU A 247 -10.22 -3.01 3.60
CA LEU A 247 -10.31 -4.46 3.37
C LEU A 247 -11.70 -5.05 3.63
N PRO A 248 -12.37 -4.78 4.78
CA PRO A 248 -13.69 -5.33 5.04
C PRO A 248 -14.71 -4.95 3.96
N ALA A 249 -14.66 -3.69 3.49
CA ALA A 249 -15.59 -3.17 2.49
C ALA A 249 -15.41 -3.78 1.09
N ASN A 250 -14.19 -4.25 0.76
CA ASN A 250 -13.88 -4.91 -0.52
C ASN A 250 -14.11 -6.44 -0.51
N SER A 251 -13.93 -7.07 0.65
CA SER A 251 -13.87 -8.53 0.79
C SER A 251 -15.17 -9.25 0.43
N SER A 252 -16.34 -8.68 0.76
CA SER A 252 -17.66 -9.31 0.52
C SER A 252 -18.07 -9.32 -0.95
N THR A 253 -17.47 -8.45 -1.78
CA THR A 253 -17.97 -8.14 -3.13
C THR A 253 -17.02 -8.66 -4.21
N ILE A 254 -15.70 -8.61 -3.96
CA ILE A 254 -14.66 -9.04 -4.91
C ILE A 254 -14.20 -10.49 -4.64
N GLY A 255 -14.38 -10.99 -3.41
CA GLY A 255 -13.93 -12.32 -2.99
C GLY A 255 -14.84 -13.50 -3.32
N GLN A 256 -16.03 -13.28 -3.90
CA GLN A 256 -17.07 -14.33 -4.02
C GLN A 256 -16.70 -15.49 -4.96
N ALA A 257 -15.72 -15.30 -5.85
CA ALA A 257 -15.29 -16.33 -6.80
C ALA A 257 -14.32 -17.37 -6.20
N LEU A 258 -13.70 -17.09 -5.04
CA LEU A 258 -12.70 -17.95 -4.42
C LEU A 258 -13.14 -18.42 -3.04
N SER A 259 -12.80 -19.66 -2.68
CA SER A 259 -12.85 -20.06 -1.28
C SER A 259 -11.89 -19.22 -0.44
N THR A 260 -12.17 -19.05 0.86
CA THR A 260 -11.29 -18.34 1.79
C THR A 260 -9.85 -18.86 1.73
N ARG A 261 -9.68 -20.18 1.55
CA ARG A 261 -8.37 -20.81 1.42
C ARG A 261 -7.64 -20.32 0.15
N GLN A 262 -8.30 -20.38 -1.00
CA GLN A 262 -7.73 -19.95 -2.28
C GLN A 262 -7.38 -18.47 -2.27
N LEU A 263 -8.22 -17.62 -1.64
CA LEU A 263 -7.92 -16.19 -1.51
C LEU A 263 -6.64 -15.96 -0.69
N ILE A 264 -6.47 -16.65 0.45
CA ILE A 264 -5.26 -16.51 1.27
C ILE A 264 -4.02 -17.02 0.51
N GLU A 265 -4.14 -18.13 -0.22
CA GLU A 265 -3.06 -18.65 -1.08
C GLU A 265 -2.69 -17.63 -2.17
N LEU A 266 -3.68 -16.98 -2.79
CA LEU A 266 -3.47 -15.94 -3.79
C LEU A 266 -2.79 -14.69 -3.19
N CYS A 267 -3.23 -14.21 -2.02
CA CYS A 267 -2.56 -13.10 -1.33
C CYS A 267 -1.08 -13.40 -1.06
N LEU A 268 -0.74 -14.63 -0.62
CA LEU A 268 0.65 -15.03 -0.40
C LEU A 268 1.47 -15.01 -1.69
N GLN A 269 0.93 -15.59 -2.76
CA GLN A 269 1.59 -15.64 -4.06
C GLN A 269 1.85 -14.22 -4.58
N GLU A 270 0.83 -13.37 -4.57
CA GLU A 270 0.91 -12.02 -5.11
C GLU A 270 1.82 -11.11 -4.27
N ASN A 271 1.83 -11.27 -2.95
CA ASN A 271 2.78 -10.60 -2.07
C ASN A 271 4.24 -10.98 -2.39
N ASP A 272 4.51 -12.27 -2.59
CA ASP A 272 5.86 -12.74 -2.92
C ASP A 272 6.27 -12.28 -4.33
N GLN A 273 5.35 -12.31 -5.30
CA GLN A 273 5.60 -11.89 -6.69
C GLN A 273 5.90 -10.38 -6.79
N ARG A 274 5.08 -9.52 -6.18
CA ARG A 274 5.26 -8.06 -6.24
C ARG A 274 6.57 -7.58 -5.64
N MET A 275 7.12 -8.34 -4.69
CA MET A 275 8.39 -8.02 -4.05
C MET A 275 9.60 -8.79 -4.62
N ALA A 276 9.40 -9.67 -5.60
CA ALA A 276 10.45 -10.55 -6.10
C ALA A 276 11.52 -9.82 -6.92
N GLY A 277 11.14 -8.74 -7.61
CA GLY A 277 12.04 -7.94 -8.46
C GLY A 277 12.97 -7.01 -7.69
N TYR A 278 12.71 -6.75 -6.40
CA TYR A 278 13.58 -5.95 -5.56
C TYR A 278 14.71 -6.77 -4.95
N ASP A 279 15.83 -6.11 -4.67
CA ASP A 279 17.01 -6.72 -4.07
C ASP A 279 16.68 -7.60 -2.84
N LYS A 280 17.24 -8.82 -2.83
CA LYS A 280 16.98 -9.84 -1.80
C LYS A 280 17.57 -9.48 -0.43
N ARG A 281 18.49 -8.50 -0.36
CA ARG A 281 19.08 -8.05 0.91
C ARG A 281 18.13 -7.14 1.71
N LEU A 282 17.11 -6.55 1.07
CA LEU A 282 16.08 -5.78 1.77
C LEU A 282 15.17 -6.70 2.59
N VAL A 283 14.84 -6.28 3.81
CA VAL A 283 13.88 -6.95 4.69
C VAL A 283 12.49 -6.95 4.01
N ARG A 284 11.75 -8.04 4.15
CA ARG A 284 10.37 -8.17 3.64
C ARG A 284 9.35 -8.13 4.80
N PRO A 285 8.12 -7.64 4.58
CA PRO A 285 7.04 -7.77 5.56
C PRO A 285 6.74 -9.24 5.83
N THR A 286 6.84 -9.67 7.09
CA THR A 286 6.64 -11.07 7.50
C THR A 286 5.46 -11.34 8.42
N PRO A 287 4.97 -10.42 9.29
CA PRO A 287 3.90 -10.76 10.24
C PRO A 287 2.63 -11.28 9.57
N VAL A 288 2.10 -10.54 8.58
CA VAL A 288 0.84 -10.90 7.89
C VAL A 288 1.00 -12.18 7.06
N PRO A 289 2.05 -12.34 6.20
CA PRO A 289 2.29 -13.60 5.51
C PRO A 289 2.52 -14.80 6.45
N ALA A 290 3.15 -14.61 7.61
CA ALA A 290 3.34 -15.69 8.58
C ALA A 290 2.02 -16.14 9.21
N LEU A 291 1.15 -15.19 9.58
CA LEU A 291 -0.20 -15.48 10.08
C LEU A 291 -1.07 -16.16 9.02
N ALA A 292 -1.02 -15.70 7.77
CA ALA A 292 -1.70 -16.33 6.65
C ALA A 292 -1.26 -17.79 6.44
N ARG A 293 0.05 -18.05 6.43
CA ARG A 293 0.60 -19.42 6.34
C ARG A 293 0.18 -20.29 7.53
N LEU A 294 0.11 -19.72 8.74
CA LEU A 294 -0.40 -20.43 9.91
C LEU A 294 -1.89 -20.76 9.76
N ALA A 295 -2.72 -19.82 9.33
CA ALA A 295 -4.14 -20.04 9.07
C ALA A 295 -4.36 -21.16 8.04
N LEU A 296 -3.61 -21.16 6.93
CA LEU A 296 -3.68 -22.21 5.90
C LEU A 296 -3.32 -23.61 6.41
N ARG A 297 -2.45 -23.72 7.42
CA ARG A 297 -2.11 -25.00 8.07
C ARG A 297 -3.23 -25.51 8.98
N LEU A 298 -4.00 -24.59 9.58
CA LEU A 298 -5.11 -24.90 10.48
C LEU A 298 -6.41 -25.17 9.72
N MET A 299 -6.59 -24.57 8.54
CA MET A 299 -7.70 -24.88 7.64
C MET A 299 -7.52 -26.31 7.10
N ARG A 300 -8.46 -27.22 7.44
CA ARG A 300 -8.53 -28.55 6.83
C ARG A 300 -8.69 -28.40 5.32
N LYS A 301 -8.09 -29.33 4.55
CA LYS A 301 -8.23 -29.40 3.09
C LYS A 301 -9.69 -29.54 2.69
#